data_AF-A0A939HTR9-F1
#
_entry.id   AF-A0A939HTR9-F1
#
_cell.length_a   1.000
_cell.length_b   1.000
_cell.length_c   1.000
_cell.angle_alpha   90.00
_cell.angle_beta   90.00
_cell.angle_gamma   90.00
#
_symmetry.space_group_name_H-M   'P 1'
#
loop_
_entity.id
_entity.type
_entity.pdbx_description
1 polymer ?
#
loop_
_entity_poly.entity_id
_entity_poly.type
_entity_poly.pdbx_seq_one_letter_code
_entity_poly.pdbx_strand_id
1 'polypeptide(L)' 'MLVRGMRLEGKTIRLGMTLRAEVGENLTVDATAFIPDVEEYWGEFPSFIGQNGFLDRIRYAVDSSTDMFYFGELP' A
#
# COMPACT_ATOMS: atom_id res chain seq x y z
N MET A 1 3.71 -12.66 -9.02
CA MET A 1 4.31 -12.17 -7.76
C MET A 1 4.14 -13.23 -6.66
N LEU A 2 5.07 -13.36 -5.71
CA LEU A 2 4.87 -14.21 -4.52
C LEU A 2 4.14 -13.39 -3.45
N VAL A 3 2.92 -13.79 -3.10
CA VAL A 3 2.04 -13.09 -2.14
C VAL A 3 1.56 -14.10 -1.12
N ARG A 4 1.87 -13.90 0.17
CA ARG A 4 1.45 -14.79 1.26
C ARG A 4 1.74 -16.29 1.00
N GLY A 5 2.88 -16.59 0.37
CA GLY A 5 3.28 -17.96 0.01
C GLY A 5 2.63 -18.52 -1.26
N MET A 6 1.73 -17.78 -1.90
CA MET A 6 1.09 -18.14 -3.16
C MET A 6 1.76 -17.42 -4.34
N ARG A 7 2.03 -18.14 -5.43
CA ARG A 7 2.48 -17.53 -6.69
C ARG A 7 1.24 -17.08 -7.46
N LEU A 8 1.09 -15.77 -7.62
CA LEU A 8 -0.03 -15.17 -8.36
C LEU A 8 0.45 -14.60 -9.70
N GLU A 9 -0.32 -14.87 -10.75
CA GLU A 9 -0.21 -14.17 -12.04
C GLU A 9 -0.99 -12.85 -11.99
N GLY A 10 -0.55 -11.87 -12.76
CA GLY A 10 -1.13 -10.53 -12.71
C GLY A 10 -0.27 -9.47 -13.39
N LYS A 11 -0.67 -8.22 -13.21
CA LYS A 11 -0.04 -7.07 -13.86
C LYS A 11 0.46 -6.06 -12.85
N THR A 12 1.62 -5.49 -13.14
CA THR A 12 2.14 -4.34 -12.41
C THR A 12 1.74 -3.07 -13.15
N ILE A 13 1.06 -2.16 -12.46
CA ILE A 13 0.64 -0.87 -13.01
C ILE A 13 1.13 0.28 -12.12
N ARG A 14 1.29 1.46 -12.71
CA ARG A 14 1.46 2.71 -11.95
C ARG A 14 0.11 3.39 -11.77
N LEU A 15 -0.15 3.85 -10.55
CA LEU A 15 -1.39 4.56 -10.21
C LEU A 15 -1.11 5.62 -9.14
N GLY A 16 -1.85 6.73 -9.21
CA GLY A 16 -1.90 7.69 -8.12
C GLY A 16 -2.72 7.10 -6.97
N MET A 17 -2.10 6.92 -5.81
CA MET A 17 -2.75 6.43 -4.60
C MET A 17 -2.83 7.55 -3.57
N THR A 18 -4.02 7.78 -3.03
CA THR A 18 -4.24 8.77 -1.97
C THR A 18 -4.42 8.08 -0.63
N LEU A 19 -3.51 8.32 0.31
CA LEU A 19 -3.71 8.04 1.72
C LEU A 19 -4.60 9.13 2.31
N ARG A 20 -5.76 8.73 2.82
CA ARG A 20 -6.69 9.66 3.48
C ARG A 20 -6.30 9.86 4.93
N ALA A 21 -6.12 11.11 5.32
CA ALA A 21 -5.85 11.47 6.70
C ALA A 21 -7.16 11.60 7.46
N GLU A 22 -7.24 11.00 8.65
CA GLU A 22 -8.29 11.33 9.61
C GLU A 22 -8.04 12.69 10.25
N VAL A 23 -6.76 13.05 10.42
CA VAL A 23 -6.31 14.33 10.97
C VAL A 23 -5.19 14.88 10.08
N GLY A 24 -5.32 16.14 9.66
CA GLY A 24 -4.35 16.81 8.80
C GLY A 24 -4.66 16.65 7.32
N GLU A 25 -3.62 16.62 6.48
CA GLU A 25 -3.73 16.63 5.02
C GLU A 25 -3.60 15.24 4.42
N ASN A 26 -4.38 14.97 3.37
CA ASN A 26 -4.24 13.76 2.57
C ASN A 26 -2.90 13.76 1.83
N LEU A 27 -2.36 12.56 1.58
CA LEU A 27 -1.13 12.39 0.82
C LEU A 27 -1.40 11.60 -0.46
N THR A 28 -1.07 12.17 -1.62
CA THR A 28 -1.14 11.47 -2.90
C THR A 28 0.24 11.13 -3.41
N VAL A 29 0.48 9.86 -3.74
CA VAL A 29 1.77 9.38 -4.25
C VAL A 29 1.60 8.54 -5.51
N ASP A 30 2.58 8.63 -6.39
CA ASP A 30 2.71 7.72 -7.52
C ASP A 30 3.25 6.37 -7.04
N ALA A 31 2.34 5.40 -6.98
CA ALA A 31 2.57 4.05 -6.50
C ALA A 31 2.71 3.06 -7.66
N THR A 32 3.50 2.01 -7.43
CA THR A 32 3.50 0.82 -8.27
C THR A 32 2.72 -0.28 -7.57
N ALA A 33 1.60 -0.72 -8.17
CA ALA A 33 0.74 -1.75 -7.61
C ALA A 33 0.77 -3.00 -8.49
N PHE A 34 0.76 -4.18 -7.85
CA PHE A 34 0.54 -5.45 -8.53
C PHE A 34 -0.92 -5.86 -8.33
N ILE A 35 -1.62 -6.13 -9.42
CA ILE A 35 -3.02 -6.57 -9.44
C ILE A 35 -3.04 -8.02 -9.94
N PRO A 36 -3.45 -9.00 -9.10
CA PRO A 36 -3.62 -10.38 -9.55
C PRO A 36 -4.74 -10.51 -10.60
N ASP A 37 -4.58 -11.39 -11.58
CA ASP A 37 -5.58 -11.57 -12.66
C ASP A 37 -6.87 -12.26 -12.19
N VAL A 38 -6.81 -13.04 -11.11
CA VAL A 38 -7.94 -13.82 -10.58
C VAL A 38 -8.36 -13.27 -9.21
N GLU A 39 -9.59 -12.76 -9.14
CA GLU A 39 -10.15 -12.11 -7.94
C GLU A 39 -10.38 -13.10 -6.77
N GLU A 40 -10.69 -14.36 -7.07
CA GLU A 40 -10.88 -15.42 -6.07
C GLU A 40 -9.65 -15.65 -5.18
N TYR A 41 -8.46 -15.25 -5.63
CA TYR A 41 -7.21 -15.36 -4.88
C TYR A 41 -6.92 -14.16 -3.97
N TRP A 42 -7.78 -13.14 -3.95
CA TRP A 42 -7.51 -11.92 -3.20
C TRP A 42 -7.76 -12.11 -1.68
N GLY A 43 -8.69 -13.00 -1.29
CA GLY A 43 -9.01 -13.28 0.11
C GLY A 43 -9.65 -12.10 0.85
N GLU A 44 -9.71 -12.15 2.19
CA GLU A 44 -10.35 -11.11 3.03
C GLU A 44 -9.56 -9.78 3.11
N PHE A 45 -8.26 -9.82 2.80
CA PHE A 45 -7.39 -8.65 2.78
C PHE A 45 -6.74 -8.55 1.41
N PRO A 46 -7.50 -8.10 0.39
CA PRO A 46 -7.10 -8.12 -1.01
C PRO A 46 -5.92 -7.20 -1.29
N SER A 47 -5.78 -6.16 -0.48
CA SER A 47 -4.79 -5.11 -0.63
C SER A 47 -3.84 -5.12 0.55
N PHE A 48 -2.55 -5.03 0.26
CA PHE A 48 -1.52 -4.80 1.26
C PHE A 48 -0.52 -3.80 0.69
N ILE A 49 0.05 -3.00 1.57
CA ILE A 49 1.08 -2.04 1.21
C ILE A 49 2.43 -2.69 1.48
N GLY A 50 3.26 -2.76 0.43
CA GLY A 50 4.61 -3.30 0.54
C GLY A 50 5.60 -2.27 1.08
N GLN A 51 6.59 -2.74 1.85
CA GLN A 51 7.72 -1.91 2.26
C GLN A 51 8.45 -1.34 1.04
N ASN A 52 8.80 -2.22 0.10
CA ASN A 52 9.42 -1.85 -1.16
C ASN A 52 8.33 -1.43 -2.16
N GLY A 53 8.52 -0.28 -2.81
CA GLY A 53 7.65 0.25 -3.86
C GLY A 53 6.67 1.32 -3.39
N PHE A 54 6.08 1.20 -2.19
CA PHE A 54 5.15 2.20 -1.65
C PHE A 54 5.67 2.88 -0.38
N LEU A 55 5.91 2.14 0.70
CA LEU A 55 6.29 2.75 1.98
C LEU A 55 7.68 3.40 1.93
N ASP A 56 8.56 2.93 1.04
CA ASP A 56 9.84 3.55 0.73
C ASP A 56 9.73 4.90 -0.01
N ARG A 57 8.54 5.25 -0.51
CA ARG A 57 8.24 6.52 -1.19
C ARG A 57 7.57 7.57 -0.30
N ILE A 58 7.38 7.27 0.99
CA ILE A 58 6.80 8.19 1.96
C ILE A 58 7.59 8.14 3.27
N ARG A 59 7.43 9.16 4.10
CA ARG A 59 7.75 9.04 5.54
C ARG A 59 6.53 8.46 6.23
N TYR A 60 6.75 7.54 7.16
CA TYR A 60 5.68 7.01 7.98
C TYR A 60 6.17 6.61 9.38
N ALA A 61 5.25 6.55 10.33
CA ALA A 61 5.47 6.02 11.67
C ALA A 61 4.20 5.30 12.15
N VAL A 62 4.38 4.34 13.05
CA VAL A 62 3.27 3.58 13.65
C VAL A 62 3.34 3.73 15.15
N ASP A 63 2.25 4.18 15.77
CA ASP A 63 2.08 4.15 17.21
C ASP A 63 1.06 3.06 17.57
N SER A 64 1.55 1.93 18.06
CA SER A 64 0.73 0.79 18.46
C SER A 64 -0.06 1.04 19.74
N SER A 65 0.26 2.07 20.53
CA SER A 65 -0.47 2.38 21.77
C SER A 65 -1.79 3.09 21.48
N THR A 66 -1.85 3.82 20.35
CA THR A 66 -3.02 4.57 19.91
C THR A 66 -3.63 4.03 18.61
N ASP A 67 -3.05 2.98 18.04
CA ASP A 67 -3.41 2.40 16.74
C ASP A 67 -3.34 3.43 15.59
N MET A 68 -2.35 4.34 15.66
CA MET A 68 -2.20 5.45 14.71
C MET A 68 -1.10 5.17 13.68
N PHE A 69 -1.43 5.39 12.40
CA PHE A 69 -0.49 5.38 11.29
C PHE A 69 -0.25 6.81 10.80
N TYR A 70 0.95 7.34 11.04
CA TYR A 70 1.37 8.65 10.60
C TYR A 70 2.06 8.55 9.25
N PHE A 71 1.84 9.52 8.36
CA PHE A 71 2.46 9.57 7.04
C PHE A 71 2.76 10.99 6.58
N GLY A 72 3.68 11.14 5.62
CA GLY A 72 4.02 12.42 5.01
C GLY A 72 4.92 12.26 3.79
N GLU A 73 5.09 13.36 3.05
CA GLU A 73 5.96 13.41 1.86
C GLU A 73 7.43 13.17 2.21
N LEU A 74 8.18 12.58 1.26
CA LEU A 74 9.65 12.59 1.29
C LEU A 74 10.17 14.02 1.05
N PRO A 75 11.33 14.41 1.64
CA PRO A 75 11.97 15.70 1.37
C PRO A 75 12.44 15.87 -0.07
#